data_AF-A0A537AL01-F1
#
_entry.id   AF-A0A537AL01-F1
#
_cell.length_a   1.000
_cell.length_b   1.000
_cell.length_c   1.000
_cell.angle_alpha   90.00
_cell.angle_beta   90.00
_cell.angle_gamma   90.00
#
_symmetry.space_group_name_H-M   'P 1'
#
loop_
_entity.id
_entity.type
_entity.pdbx_description
1 polymer ?
#
loop_
_entity_poly.entity_id
_entity_poly.type
_entity_poly.pdbx_seq_one_letter_code
_entity_poly.pdbx_strand_id
1 'polypeptide(L)' 'KFLGEITLMGQPFVKDDKQTVEKMLAARKAKVNAYAFFVVGEGIEKKSSDFAAEVMAQAGKAH' A
#
# COMPACT_ATOMS: atom_id res chain seq x y z
N LYS A 1 -17.53 -12.68 1.76
CA LYS A 1 -17.18 -11.36 2.34
C LYS A 1 -15.67 -11.19 2.59
N PHE A 2 -14.90 -12.23 2.97
CA PHE A 2 -13.44 -12.10 3.14
C PHE A 2 -12.63 -12.17 1.82
N LEU A 3 -13.02 -13.04 0.89
CA LEU A 3 -12.29 -13.20 -0.39
C LEU A 3 -12.42 -11.98 -1.32
N GLY A 4 -13.55 -11.27 -1.27
CA GLY A 4 -13.84 -10.16 -2.18
C GLY A 4 -13.00 -8.91 -1.91
N GLU A 5 -12.70 -8.61 -0.65
CA GLU A 5 -11.95 -7.39 -0.28
C GLU A 5 -10.42 -7.59 -0.39
N ILE A 6 -9.95 -8.84 -0.32
CA ILE A 6 -8.52 -9.19 -0.36
C ILE A 6 -8.06 -9.52 -1.78
N THR A 7 -8.98 -9.87 -2.69
CA THR A 7 -8.62 -10.18 -4.08
C THR A 7 -8.71 -8.94 -4.97
N LEU A 8 -7.72 -8.78 -5.86
CA LEU A 8 -7.71 -7.72 -6.88
C LEU A 8 -9.03 -7.64 -7.66
N MET A 9 -9.69 -8.78 -7.88
CA MET A 9 -10.91 -8.88 -8.69
C MET A 9 -12.13 -8.22 -8.03
N GLY A 10 -12.27 -8.34 -6.70
CA GLY A 10 -13.42 -7.80 -5.97
C GLY A 10 -13.29 -6.33 -5.59
N GLN A 11 -12.09 -5.75 -5.74
CA GLN A 11 -11.83 -4.34 -5.45
C GLN A 11 -12.54 -3.41 -6.45
N PRO A 12 -13.00 -2.23 -6.01
CA PRO A 12 -13.51 -1.19 -6.90
C PRO A 12 -12.39 -0.72 -7.84
N PHE A 13 -12.73 -0.45 -9.10
CA PHE A 13 -11.77 0.00 -10.08
C PHE A 13 -11.44 1.48 -9.84
N VAL A 14 -10.15 1.81 -9.63
CA VAL A 14 -9.72 3.17 -9.23
C VAL A 14 -10.14 4.26 -10.22
N LYS A 15 -10.27 3.95 -11.51
CA LYS A 15 -10.70 4.92 -12.53
C LYS A 15 -12.22 5.03 -12.67
N ASP A 16 -12.97 4.07 -12.12
CA ASP A 16 -14.43 4.04 -12.15
C ASP A 16 -14.92 3.19 -10.97
N ASP A 17 -15.22 3.87 -9.86
CA ASP A 17 -15.61 3.31 -8.57
C ASP A 17 -16.99 2.61 -8.60
N LYS A 18 -17.74 2.74 -9.71
CA LYS A 18 -19.05 2.10 -9.90
C LYS A 18 -18.95 0.62 -10.28
N GLN A 19 -17.77 0.15 -10.68
CA GLN A 19 -17.54 -1.23 -11.07
C GLN A 19 -16.31 -1.82 -10.39
N THR A 20 -16.31 -3.14 -10.21
CA THR A 20 -15.15 -3.89 -9.73
C THR A 20 -14.17 -4.14 -10.87
N VAL A 21 -12.91 -4.44 -10.53
CA VAL A 21 -11.88 -4.81 -11.51
C VAL A 21 -12.33 -6.01 -12.35
N GLU A 22 -13.01 -6.99 -11.75
CA GLU A 22 -13.59 -8.14 -12.45
C GLU A 22 -14.58 -7.74 -13.55
N LYS A 23 -15.55 -6.86 -13.22
CA LYS A 23 -16.56 -6.38 -14.18
C LYS A 23 -15.92 -5.62 -15.34
N MET A 24 -14.90 -4.81 -15.05
CA MET A 24 -14.15 -4.08 -16.05
C MET A 24 -13.39 -5.02 -17.01
N LEU A 25 -12.75 -6.06 -16.48
CA LEU A 25 -12.03 -7.05 -17.28
C LEU A 25 -12.99 -7.90 -18.13
N ALA A 26 -14.12 -8.31 -17.56
CA ALA A 26 -15.16 -9.05 -18.28
C ALA A 26 -15.73 -8.26 -19.46
N ALA A 27 -16.01 -6.96 -19.27
CA ALA A 27 -16.48 -6.07 -20.33
C ALA A 27 -15.48 -5.94 -21.49
N ARG A 28 -14.17 -6.12 -21.21
CA ARG A 28 -13.09 -6.04 -22.20
C ARG A 28 -12.62 -7.40 -22.71
N LYS A 29 -13.27 -8.50 -22.30
CA LYS A 29 -12.85 -9.89 -22.60
C LYS A 29 -11.38 -10.15 -22.26
N ALA A 30 -10.89 -9.53 -21.20
CA ALA A 30 -9.51 -9.63 -20.73
C ALA A 30 -9.42 -10.45 -19.44
N LYS A 31 -8.23 -10.99 -19.15
CA LYS A 31 -7.93 -11.72 -17.91
C LYS A 31 -6.61 -11.25 -17.32
N VAL A 32 -6.54 -11.24 -15.99
CA VAL A 32 -5.28 -11.02 -15.25
C VAL A 32 -4.70 -12.38 -14.91
N ASN A 33 -3.50 -12.68 -15.41
CA ASN A 33 -2.83 -13.95 -15.15
C ASN A 33 -1.98 -13.91 -13.87
N ALA A 34 -1.31 -12.79 -13.62
CA ALA A 34 -0.52 -12.56 -12.41
C ALA A 34 -0.38 -11.05 -12.15
N TYR A 35 -0.19 -10.69 -10.89
CA TYR A 35 0.22 -9.34 -10.48
C TYR A 35 1.17 -9.45 -9.29
N ALA A 36 2.02 -8.45 -9.10
CA ALA A 36 2.86 -8.28 -7.92
C ALA A 36 2.77 -6.82 -7.47
N PHE A 37 2.62 -6.59 -6.17
CA PHE A 37 2.70 -5.27 -5.56
C PHE A 37 4.07 -5.13 -4.92
N PHE A 38 4.79 -4.06 -5.26
CA PHE A 38 6.04 -3.71 -4.62
C PHE A 38 5.85 -2.37 -3.92
N VAL A 39 6.10 -2.33 -2.61
CA VAL A 39 6.04 -1.10 -1.83
C VAL A 39 7.42 -0.80 -1.26
N VAL A 40 7.87 0.45 -1.40
CA VAL A 40 9.15 0.88 -0.81
C VAL A 40 9.05 0.76 0.71
N GLY A 41 9.95 -0.02 1.31
CA GLY A 41 9.96 -0.28 2.75
C GLY A 41 9.06 -1.43 3.20
N GLU A 42 8.53 -2.24 2.29
CA GLU A 42 7.82 -3.47 2.64
C GLU A 42 8.73 -4.40 3.48
N GLY A 43 8.26 -4.77 4.67
CA GLY A 43 9.03 -5.57 5.63
C GLY A 43 10.15 -4.84 6.37
N ILE A 44 10.34 -3.53 6.13
CA ILE A 44 11.32 -2.72 6.88
C ILE A 44 10.60 -2.07 8.06
N GLU A 45 11.07 -2.36 9.28
CA GLU A 45 10.58 -1.69 10.48
C GLU A 45 10.90 -0.20 10.39
N LYS A 46 9.85 0.62 10.34
CA LYS A 46 9.98 2.08 10.28
C LYS A 46 10.56 2.57 11.60
N LYS A 47 11.86 2.84 11.63
CA LYS A 47 12.49 3.52 12.78
C LYS A 47 11.84 4.88 12.96
N SER A 48 11.13 5.04 14.08
CA SER A 48 10.61 6.34 14.51
C SER A 48 11.76 7.09 15.18
N SER A 49 12.44 7.95 14.45
CA SER A 49 13.41 8.88 15.02
C SER A 49 12.66 10.06 15.63
N ASP A 50 12.73 10.22 16.95
CA ASP A 50 12.25 11.41 17.63
C ASP A 50 13.31 12.52 17.49
N PHE A 51 13.04 13.45 16.58
CA PHE A 51 13.92 14.58 16.29
C PHE A 51 14.22 15.42 17.54
N ALA A 52 13.26 15.55 18.47
CA ALA A 52 13.47 16.33 19.69
C ALA A 52 14.48 15.65 20.63
N ALA A 53 14.44 14.32 20.74
CA ALA A 53 15.39 13.55 21.53
C ALA A 53 16.81 13.62 20.95
N GLU A 54 16.96 13.57 19.62
CA GLU A 54 18.26 13.70 18.94
C GLU A 54 18.88 15.09 19.14
N VAL A 55 18.06 16.15 19.06
CA VAL A 55 18.51 17.54 19.29
C VAL A 55 18.98 17.73 20.73
N MET A 56 18.25 17.21 21.73
CA MET A 56 18.68 17.30 23.13
C MET A 56 19.97 16.50 23.41
N ALA A 57 20.13 15.34 22.77
CA ALA A 57 21.35 14.53 22.92
C ALA A 57 22.59 15.21 22.31
N GLN A 58 22.44 15.97 21.24
CA GLN A 58 23.54 16.76 20.67
C GLN A 58 23.85 17.99 21.51
N ALA A 59 22.83 18.72 21.99
CA ALA A 59 23.02 19.88 22.85
C ALA A 59 23.65 19.53 24.21
N GLY A 60 23.31 18.38 24.79
CA GLY A 60 23.87 17.91 26.07
C GLY A 60 25.29 17.35 25.99
N LYS A 61 25.81 17.04 24.80
CA LYS A 61 27.22 16.62 24.59
C LYS A 61 28.18 17.79 24.39
N ALA A 62 27.67 19.01 24.28
CA ALA A 62 28.46 20.21 24.07
C ALA A 62 28.81 20.97 25.38
N HIS A 63 28.62 20.33 26.55
CA HIS A 63 28.93 20.91 27.86
C HIS A 63 29.86 20.01 28.68
#